data_AF-A0A523U212-F1
#
_entry.id   AF-A0A523U212-F1
#
_cell.length_a   1.000
_cell.length_b   1.000
_cell.length_c   1.000
_cell.angle_alpha   90.00
_cell.angle_beta   90.00
_cell.angle_gamma   90.00
#
_symmetry.space_group_name_H-M   'P 1'
#
loop_
_entity.id
_entity.type
_entity.pdbx_description
1 polymer ?
#
loop_
_entity_poly.entity_id
_entity_poly.type
_entity_poly.pdbx_seq_one_letter_code
_entity_poly.pdbx_strand_id
1 'polypeptide(L)'
;MKGYHTSKKSAAFFLITLFAGLAANSIFAESDHYSFDSLFPKTWYTKATESCAQVWGAFDDLIAHPATSQIDRSIIIDAAIGRLVFAQFCLDLMVSSQEQTVSPDDVAYLARVVEVVGERYGKLANSMGRDRAYCLKRVINDLQKKVALF
;
A
#
# COMPACT_ATOMS: atom_id res chain seq x y z
N MET A 1 -19.30 -71.17 17.83
CA MET A 1 -18.14 -70.90 18.72
C MET A 1 -17.18 -69.95 18.01
N LYS A 2 -16.89 -68.82 18.68
CA LYS A 2 -15.72 -67.91 18.58
C LYS A 2 -15.12 -67.58 17.20
N GLY A 3 -15.12 -66.28 16.88
CA GLY A 3 -14.26 -65.75 15.81
C GLY A 3 -14.34 -64.26 15.47
N TYR A 4 -15.13 -63.42 16.17
CA TYR A 4 -15.06 -61.96 15.99
C TYR A 4 -13.77 -61.40 16.63
N HIS A 5 -12.66 -61.36 15.89
CA HIS A 5 -11.45 -60.76 16.45
C HIS A 5 -10.45 -60.16 15.45
N THR A 6 -10.87 -59.52 14.36
CA THR A 6 -9.90 -58.80 13.49
C THR A 6 -10.35 -57.44 12.94
N SER A 7 -11.59 -56.99 13.17
CA SER A 7 -12.07 -55.72 12.57
C SER A 7 -11.67 -54.46 13.36
N LYS A 8 -11.58 -54.52 14.70
CA LYS A 8 -11.34 -53.32 15.53
C LYS A 8 -9.90 -52.79 15.50
N LYS A 9 -8.90 -53.66 15.29
CA LYS A 9 -7.48 -53.24 15.28
C LYS A 9 -7.11 -52.49 14.00
N SER A 10 -7.73 -52.83 12.87
CA SER A 10 -7.45 -52.21 11.57
C SER A 10 -8.04 -50.80 11.47
N ALA A 11 -9.28 -50.60 11.97
CA ALA A 11 -9.91 -49.28 12.03
C ALA A 11 -9.17 -48.31 12.96
N ALA A 12 -8.68 -48.79 14.11
CA ALA A 12 -7.88 -47.98 15.03
C ALA A 12 -6.55 -47.54 14.40
N PHE A 13 -5.90 -48.43 13.63
CA PHE A 13 -4.65 -48.09 12.93
C PHE A 13 -4.88 -47.05 11.83
N PHE A 14 -5.98 -47.17 11.06
CA PHE A 14 -6.38 -46.19 10.05
C PHE A 14 -6.73 -44.82 10.65
N LEU A 15 -7.41 -44.79 11.80
CA LEU A 15 -7.70 -43.54 12.49
C LEU A 15 -6.41 -42.88 12.99
N ILE A 16 -5.49 -43.64 13.59
CA ILE A 16 -4.21 -43.10 14.07
C ILE A 16 -3.36 -42.57 12.92
N THR A 17 -3.29 -43.24 11.77
CA THR A 17 -2.56 -42.72 10.60
C THR A 17 -3.25 -41.52 9.96
N LEU A 18 -4.58 -41.47 9.94
CA LEU A 18 -5.33 -40.30 9.47
C LEU A 18 -5.09 -39.08 10.38
N PHE A 19 -5.15 -39.27 11.71
CA PHE A 19 -4.87 -38.21 12.68
C PHE A 19 -3.40 -37.80 12.67
N ALA A 20 -2.45 -38.73 12.51
CA ALA A 20 -1.03 -38.41 12.37
C ALA A 20 -0.72 -37.70 11.05
N GLY A 21 -1.39 -38.03 9.94
CA GLY A 21 -1.26 -37.34 8.66
C GLY A 21 -1.89 -35.94 8.67
N LEU A 22 -3.04 -35.77 9.31
CA LEU A 22 -3.66 -34.46 9.56
C LEU A 22 -2.78 -33.60 10.47
N ALA A 23 -2.22 -34.19 11.53
CA ALA A 23 -1.28 -33.51 12.43
C ALA A 23 0.02 -33.14 11.72
N ALA A 24 0.57 -34.01 10.86
CA ALA A 24 1.77 -33.71 10.08
C ALA A 24 1.52 -32.58 9.05
N ASN A 25 0.34 -32.56 8.42
CA ASN A 25 -0.03 -31.46 7.51
C ASN A 25 -0.33 -30.15 8.26
N SER A 26 -0.81 -30.20 9.51
CA SER A 26 -0.95 -28.99 10.33
C SER A 26 0.38 -28.50 10.92
N ILE A 27 1.33 -29.41 11.21
CA ILE A 27 2.65 -29.07 11.75
C ILE A 27 3.55 -28.46 10.67
N PHE A 28 3.37 -28.81 9.38
CA PHE A 28 4.06 -28.14 8.28
C PHE A 28 3.40 -26.83 7.82
N ALA A 29 2.22 -26.48 8.33
CA ALA A 29 1.60 -25.18 8.07
C ALA A 29 2.02 -24.10 9.08
N GLU A 30 2.86 -24.43 10.07
CA GLU A 30 3.17 -23.57 11.22
C GLU A 30 4.64 -23.05 11.25
N SER A 31 5.32 -22.94 10.11
CA SER A 31 6.65 -22.27 10.10
C SER A 31 6.97 -21.36 8.93
N ASP A 32 6.06 -21.18 7.98
CA ASP A 32 6.22 -20.11 6.98
C ASP A 32 5.33 -18.94 7.39
N HIS A 33 5.69 -18.29 8.50
CA HIS A 33 5.29 -16.92 8.78
C HIS A 33 5.96 -15.99 7.77
N TYR A 34 5.59 -16.13 6.50
CA TYR A 34 5.77 -15.04 5.57
C TYR A 34 4.86 -13.91 6.07
N SER A 35 5.46 -12.87 6.65
CA SER A 35 4.74 -11.62 6.89
C SER A 35 4.10 -11.17 5.57
N PHE A 36 2.97 -10.47 5.61
CA PHE A 36 2.37 -9.89 4.40
C PHE A 36 3.41 -9.10 3.59
N ASP A 37 4.32 -8.39 4.28
CA ASP A 37 5.42 -7.66 3.67
C ASP A 37 6.50 -8.55 3.00
N SER A 38 6.60 -9.83 3.37
CA SER A 38 7.50 -10.79 2.70
C SER A 38 6.84 -11.48 1.49
N LEU A 39 5.50 -11.60 1.48
CA LEU A 39 4.72 -12.08 0.34
C LEU A 39 4.48 -10.96 -0.70
N PHE A 40 4.42 -9.72 -0.23
CA PHE A 40 4.19 -8.52 -1.03
C PHE A 40 5.23 -7.45 -0.63
N PRO A 41 6.51 -7.64 -0.98
CA PRO A 41 7.54 -6.66 -0.66
C PRO A 41 7.13 -5.30 -1.25
N LYS A 42 6.85 -4.34 -0.37
CA LYS A 42 6.51 -2.98 -0.77
C LYS A 42 7.71 -2.35 -1.45
N THR A 43 7.70 -2.37 -2.78
CA THR A 43 8.69 -1.67 -3.60
C THR A 43 8.64 -0.19 -3.27
N TRP A 44 9.71 0.53 -3.61
CA TRP A 44 9.71 1.99 -3.49
C TRP A 44 8.54 2.62 -4.28
N TYR A 45 8.16 2.00 -5.40
CA TYR A 45 6.99 2.40 -6.17
C TYR A 45 5.68 2.29 -5.41
N THR A 46 5.44 1.14 -4.76
CA THR A 46 4.23 0.93 -3.96
C THR A 46 4.15 1.97 -2.85
N LYS A 47 5.26 2.27 -2.18
CA LYS A 47 5.33 3.30 -1.14
C LYS A 47 5.02 4.69 -1.69
N ALA A 48 5.54 5.05 -2.86
CA ALA A 48 5.23 6.31 -3.52
C ALA A 48 3.72 6.42 -3.82
N THR A 49 3.15 5.34 -4.35
CA THR A 49 1.74 5.26 -4.73
C THR A 49 0.82 5.38 -3.51
N GLU A 50 1.07 4.62 -2.44
CA GLU A 50 0.33 4.71 -1.19
C GLU A 50 0.38 6.13 -0.61
N SER A 51 1.54 6.76 -0.66
CA SER A 51 1.73 8.11 -0.14
C SER A 51 0.93 9.16 -0.93
N CYS A 52 0.94 9.09 -2.26
CA CYS A 52 0.12 9.94 -3.13
C CYS A 52 -1.38 9.70 -2.90
N ALA A 53 -1.81 8.44 -2.77
CA ALA A 53 -3.21 8.10 -2.52
C ALA A 53 -3.73 8.62 -1.17
N GLN A 54 -2.88 8.62 -0.13
CA GLN A 54 -3.21 9.22 1.16
C GLN A 54 -3.42 10.73 1.06
N VAL A 55 -2.62 11.42 0.22
CA VAL A 55 -2.83 12.85 -0.04
C VAL A 55 -4.12 13.12 -0.80
N TRP A 56 -4.45 12.27 -1.78
CA TRP A 56 -5.75 12.33 -2.43
C TRP A 56 -6.89 12.24 -1.39
N GLY A 57 -6.91 11.20 -0.55
CA GLY A 57 -7.93 11.05 0.49
C GLY A 57 -8.03 12.27 1.40
N ALA A 58 -6.89 12.77 1.88
CA ALA A 58 -6.84 13.95 2.74
C ALA A 58 -7.39 15.22 2.05
N PHE A 59 -7.14 15.39 0.75
CA PHE A 59 -7.70 16.51 0.00
C PHE A 59 -9.19 16.35 -0.25
N ASP A 60 -9.67 15.15 -0.56
CA ASP A 60 -11.10 14.88 -0.70
C ASP A 60 -11.84 15.18 0.62
N ASP A 61 -11.27 14.80 1.77
CA ASP A 61 -11.83 15.11 3.08
C ASP A 61 -11.91 16.62 3.34
N LEU A 62 -10.85 17.39 3.03
CA LEU A 62 -10.84 18.85 3.17
C LEU A 62 -11.82 19.58 2.24
N ILE A 63 -12.08 19.00 1.06
CA ILE A 63 -13.03 19.54 0.09
C ILE A 63 -14.46 19.22 0.53
N ALA A 64 -14.71 18.01 1.03
CA ALA A 64 -16.01 17.59 1.53
C ALA A 64 -16.40 18.34 2.83
N HIS A 65 -15.41 18.74 3.64
CA HIS A 65 -15.62 19.40 4.92
C HIS A 65 -14.99 20.81 4.94
N PRO A 66 -15.58 21.81 4.25
CA PRO A 66 -15.01 23.15 4.18
C PRO A 66 -14.94 23.85 5.55
N ALA A 67 -15.77 23.42 6.52
CA ALA A 67 -15.81 23.93 7.89
C ALA A 67 -14.65 23.45 8.78
N THR A 68 -13.73 22.60 8.28
CA THR A 68 -12.51 22.23 9.00
C THR A 68 -11.76 23.46 9.48
N SER A 69 -11.34 23.46 10.75
CA SER A 69 -10.65 24.60 11.36
C SER A 69 -9.37 24.97 10.58
N GLN A 70 -8.97 26.23 10.63
CA GLN A 70 -7.77 26.68 9.92
C GLN A 70 -6.49 25.99 10.42
N ILE A 71 -6.45 25.62 11.70
CA ILE A 71 -5.34 24.90 12.31
C ILE A 71 -5.28 23.48 11.75
N ASP A 72 -6.38 22.74 11.79
CA ASP A 72 -6.44 21.36 11.29
C ASP A 72 -6.16 21.31 9.79
N ARG A 73 -6.71 22.25 9.03
CA ARG A 73 -6.42 22.40 7.60
C ARG A 73 -4.93 22.58 7.37
N SER A 74 -4.27 23.44 8.15
CA SER A 74 -2.82 23.66 8.01
C SER A 74 -2.01 22.40 8.32
N ILE A 75 -2.36 21.66 9.37
CA ILE A 75 -1.72 20.38 9.73
C ILE A 75 -1.87 19.36 8.60
N ILE A 76 -3.08 19.22 8.04
CA ILE A 76 -3.35 18.28 6.95
C ILE A 76 -2.55 18.67 5.70
N ILE A 77 -2.48 19.96 5.36
CA ILE A 77 -1.69 20.44 4.22
C ILE A 77 -0.19 20.21 4.44
N ASP A 78 0.34 20.48 5.63
CA ASP A 78 1.75 20.26 5.95
C ASP A 78 2.10 18.76 5.90
N ALA A 79 1.22 17.90 6.39
CA ALA A 79 1.36 16.45 6.26
C ALA A 79 1.29 16.00 4.78
N ALA A 80 0.41 16.59 3.97
CA ALA A 80 0.32 16.30 2.55
C ALA A 80 1.62 16.66 1.81
N ILE A 81 2.23 17.81 2.13
CA ILE A 81 3.54 18.19 1.59
C ILE A 81 4.57 17.12 1.93
N GLY A 82 4.66 16.72 3.21
CA GLY A 82 5.59 15.69 3.65
C GLY A 82 5.42 14.36 2.93
N ARG A 83 4.17 13.92 2.73
CA ARG A 83 3.85 12.69 1.99
C ARG A 83 4.25 12.78 0.53
N LEU A 84 3.95 13.87 -0.17
CA LEU A 84 4.35 14.01 -1.57
C LEU A 84 5.88 14.10 -1.75
N VAL A 85 6.59 14.74 -0.82
CA VAL A 85 8.07 14.74 -0.81
C VAL A 85 8.62 13.33 -0.57
N PHE A 86 8.01 12.57 0.34
CA PHE A 86 8.37 11.17 0.54
C PHE A 86 8.09 10.31 -0.70
N ALA A 87 6.99 10.55 -1.41
CA ALA A 87 6.70 9.87 -2.67
C ALA A 87 7.77 10.15 -3.73
N GLN A 88 8.21 11.41 -3.86
CA GLN A 88 9.31 11.77 -4.77
C GLN A 88 10.60 11.03 -4.42
N PHE A 89 10.95 11.02 -3.13
CA PHE A 89 12.13 10.31 -2.64
C PHE A 89 12.07 8.81 -2.98
N CYS A 90 10.91 8.18 -2.85
CA CYS A 90 10.74 6.78 -3.20
C CYS A 90 10.93 6.54 -4.71
N LEU A 91 10.35 7.37 -5.57
CA LEU A 91 10.57 7.26 -7.02
C LEU A 91 12.04 7.47 -7.38
N ASP A 92 12.73 8.40 -6.73
CA ASP A 92 14.17 8.63 -6.92
C ASP A 92 15.01 7.42 -6.51
N LEU A 93 14.68 6.81 -5.37
CA LEU A 93 15.32 5.58 -4.95
C LEU A 93 15.13 4.47 -5.97
N MET A 94 13.92 4.30 -6.50
CA MET A 94 13.63 3.28 -7.51
C MET A 94 14.47 3.46 -8.79
N VAL A 95 14.58 4.69 -9.29
CA VAL A 95 15.44 4.99 -10.45
C VAL A 95 16.91 4.69 -10.12
N SER A 96 17.38 5.04 -8.92
CA SER A 96 18.77 4.86 -8.51
C SER A 96 19.16 3.42 -8.17
N SER A 97 18.23 2.61 -7.66
CA SER A 97 18.47 1.21 -7.28
C SER A 97 18.41 0.25 -8.47
N GLN A 98 18.12 0.77 -9.67
CA GLN A 98 17.88 -0.02 -10.89
C GLN A 98 16.71 -1.01 -10.77
N GLU A 99 15.83 -0.83 -9.78
CA GLU A 99 14.54 -1.52 -9.68
C GLU A 99 13.58 -0.91 -10.72
N GLN A 100 13.79 -1.15 -12.01
CA GLN A 100 13.03 -0.49 -13.08
C GLN A 100 11.81 -1.26 -13.56
N THR A 101 11.62 -2.52 -13.15
CA THR A 101 10.50 -3.33 -13.64
C THR A 101 9.23 -2.97 -12.88
N VAL A 102 8.52 -1.95 -13.37
CA VAL A 102 7.18 -1.58 -12.95
C VAL A 102 6.20 -1.96 -14.05
N SER A 103 5.05 -2.50 -13.68
CA SER A 103 3.99 -2.78 -14.65
C SER A 103 3.51 -1.47 -15.28
N PRO A 104 3.29 -1.39 -16.61
CA PRO A 104 2.68 -0.21 -17.24
C PRO A 104 1.33 0.19 -16.62
N ASP A 105 0.56 -0.78 -16.12
CA ASP A 105 -0.70 -0.52 -15.42
C ASP A 105 -0.50 0.20 -14.09
N ASP A 106 0.57 -0.16 -13.36
CA ASP A 106 0.93 0.51 -12.10
C ASP A 106 1.39 1.94 -12.38
N VAL A 107 2.21 2.14 -13.44
CA VAL A 107 2.61 3.46 -13.95
C VAL A 107 1.40 4.33 -14.26
N ALA A 108 0.46 3.81 -15.04
CA ALA A 108 -0.78 4.49 -15.39
C ALA A 108 -1.61 4.84 -14.15
N TYR A 109 -1.66 3.92 -13.17
CA TYR A 109 -2.38 4.14 -11.92
C TYR A 109 -1.78 5.29 -11.11
N LEU A 110 -0.46 5.30 -10.88
CA LEU A 110 0.19 6.41 -10.16
C LEU A 110 0.06 7.73 -10.91
N ALA A 111 0.20 7.72 -12.23
CA ALA A 111 0.00 8.91 -13.05
C ALA A 111 -1.40 9.50 -12.81
N ARG A 112 -2.41 8.64 -12.80
CA ARG A 112 -3.79 9.05 -12.53
C ARG A 112 -3.97 9.57 -11.09
N VAL A 113 -3.37 8.92 -10.10
CA VAL A 113 -3.42 9.38 -8.71
C VAL A 113 -2.81 10.78 -8.58
N VAL A 114 -1.63 11.01 -9.16
CA VAL A 114 -0.95 12.31 -9.11
C VAL A 114 -1.74 13.39 -9.85
N GLU A 115 -2.35 13.06 -10.99
CA GLU A 115 -3.26 13.96 -11.71
C GLU A 115 -4.45 14.37 -10.84
N VAL A 116 -5.12 13.42 -10.19
CA VAL A 116 -6.24 13.70 -9.29
C VAL A 116 -5.79 14.56 -8.11
N VAL A 117 -4.63 14.28 -7.51
CA VAL A 117 -4.05 15.16 -6.47
C VAL A 117 -3.87 16.58 -6.98
N GLY A 118 -3.39 16.76 -8.22
CA GLY A 118 -3.27 18.07 -8.89
C GLY A 118 -4.61 18.78 -9.07
N GLU A 119 -5.65 18.06 -9.51
CA GLU A 119 -7.01 18.60 -9.63
C GLU A 119 -7.56 19.07 -8.27
N ARG A 120 -7.38 18.26 -7.22
CA ARG A 120 -7.83 18.58 -5.86
C ARG A 120 -7.06 19.74 -5.26
N TYR A 121 -5.75 19.80 -5.49
CA TYR A 121 -4.93 20.96 -5.17
C TYR A 121 -5.51 22.24 -5.78
N GLY A 122 -5.92 22.22 -7.05
CA GLY A 122 -6.51 23.38 -7.73
C GLY A 122 -7.75 23.94 -7.01
N LYS A 123 -8.58 23.07 -6.42
CA LYS A 123 -9.76 23.46 -5.63
C LYS A 123 -9.38 24.04 -4.26
N LEU A 124 -8.28 23.59 -3.67
CA LEU A 124 -7.83 23.99 -2.34
C LEU A 124 -6.85 25.17 -2.35
N ALA A 125 -6.22 25.48 -3.48
CA ALA A 125 -5.08 26.39 -3.58
C ALA A 125 -5.33 27.78 -2.99
N ASN A 126 -6.54 28.32 -3.16
CA ASN A 126 -6.90 29.65 -2.63
C ASN A 126 -7.19 29.65 -1.11
N SER A 127 -7.41 28.47 -0.52
CA SER A 127 -7.69 28.31 0.92
C SER A 127 -6.44 28.04 1.76
N MET A 128 -5.30 27.81 1.11
CA MET A 128 -4.02 27.55 1.76
C MET A 128 -3.11 28.78 1.66
N GLY A 129 -2.26 28.98 2.67
CA GLY A 129 -1.27 30.06 2.64
C GLY A 129 -0.36 29.97 1.41
N ARG A 130 0.07 31.13 0.90
CA ARG A 130 0.81 31.26 -0.38
C ARG A 130 2.01 30.31 -0.49
N ASP A 131 2.80 30.21 0.58
CA ASP A 131 4.02 29.39 0.58
C ASP A 131 3.71 27.90 0.48
N ARG A 132 2.66 27.44 1.18
CA ARG A 132 2.18 26.05 1.10
C ARG A 132 1.62 25.75 -0.29
N ALA A 133 0.85 26.68 -0.85
CA ALA A 133 0.31 26.56 -2.20
C ALA A 133 1.42 26.42 -3.24
N TYR A 134 2.48 27.22 -3.11
CA TYR A 134 3.64 27.17 -3.98
C TYR A 134 4.41 25.86 -3.81
N CYS A 135 4.66 25.44 -2.56
CA CYS A 135 5.38 24.20 -2.25
C CYS A 135 4.66 22.98 -2.82
N LEU A 136 3.35 22.84 -2.56
CA LEU A 136 2.54 21.75 -3.09
C LEU A 136 2.56 21.72 -4.61
N LYS A 137 2.35 22.87 -5.27
CA LYS A 137 2.38 22.95 -6.74
C LYS A 137 3.71 22.45 -7.30
N ARG A 138 4.83 22.88 -6.72
CA ARG A 138 6.17 22.45 -7.14
C ARG A 138 6.30 20.93 -7.02
N VAL A 139 5.96 20.37 -5.86
CA VAL A 139 6.11 18.94 -5.59
C VAL A 139 5.21 18.08 -6.49
N ILE A 140 3.97 18.51 -6.72
CA ILE A 140 3.04 17.83 -7.65
C ILE A 140 3.59 17.82 -9.07
N ASN A 141 4.06 18.97 -9.58
CA ASN A 141 4.63 19.06 -10.92
C ASN A 141 5.86 18.16 -11.09
N ASP A 142 6.72 18.11 -10.07
CA ASP A 142 7.91 17.27 -10.09
C ASP A 142 7.56 15.78 -10.03
N LEU A 143 6.51 15.39 -9.28
CA LEU A 143 5.97 14.03 -9.30
C LEU A 143 5.44 13.65 -10.69
N GLN A 144 4.65 14.50 -11.34
CA GLN A 144 4.13 14.24 -12.69
C GLN A 144 5.25 13.96 -13.69
N LYS A 145 6.34 14.74 -13.63
CA LYS A 145 7.52 14.53 -14.47
C LYS A 145 8.22 13.21 -14.15
N LYS A 146 8.37 12.86 -12.88
CA LYS A 146 9.05 11.63 -12.45
C LYS A 146 8.27 10.38 -12.84
N VAL A 147 6.94 10.40 -12.70
CA VAL A 147 6.10 9.25 -13.09
C VAL A 147 6.23 8.98 -14.59
N ALA A 148 6.39 10.01 -15.42
CA ALA A 148 6.61 9.87 -16.87
C ALA A 148 7.99 9.28 -17.26
N LEU A 149 8.87 8.98 -16.30
CA LEU A 149 10.17 8.35 -16.54
C LEU A 149 10.12 6.81 -16.47
N PHE A 150 9.02 6.25 -15.96
CA PHE A 150 8.75 4.82 -15.87
C PHE A 150 7.84 4.39 -17.01
#